data_AF-A0A7U9J8I4-F1
#
_entry.id   AF-A0A7U9J8I4-F1
#
_cell.length_a   1.000
_cell.length_b   1.000
_cell.length_c   1.000
_cell.angle_alpha   90.00
_cell.angle_beta   90.00
_cell.angle_gamma   90.00
#
_symmetry.space_group_name_H-M   'P 1'
#
loop_
_entity.id
_entity.type
_entity.pdbx_description
1 polymer ?
#
loop_
_entity_poly.entity_id
_entity_poly.type
_entity_poly.pdbx_seq_one_letter_code
_entity_poly.pdbx_strand_id
1 'polypeptide(L)'
;MKITINDLIRCRAFRSKNIQQIKKWLYHCKKSGILFFEENVFELTSSTPFNIYYALSPYKSSDINPFPIPIKDFTLFDDLDEDLEFMRHYFEKYYKKRVLDNRYFLFYETEPYVGIHYIWYYRATKERNDIFAASTEEV
;
A
#
# COMPACT_ATOMS: atom_id res chain seq x y z
N MET A 1 -6.57 5.13 -2.53
CA MET A 1 -7.81 5.59 -3.21
C MET A 1 -8.79 4.43 -3.25
N LYS A 2 -10.07 4.63 -2.96
CA LYS A 2 -11.07 3.54 -3.02
C LYS A 2 -11.74 3.48 -4.40
N ILE A 3 -11.73 2.31 -5.04
CA ILE A 3 -12.28 2.10 -6.39
C ILE A 3 -12.95 0.73 -6.52
N THR A 4 -13.80 0.58 -7.53
CA THR A 4 -14.31 -0.72 -8.00
C THR A 4 -13.71 -1.08 -9.37
N ILE A 5 -13.84 -2.33 -9.79
CA ILE A 5 -13.50 -2.72 -11.17
C ILE A 5 -14.40 -1.97 -12.17
N ASN A 6 -15.67 -1.71 -11.83
CA ASN A 6 -16.56 -0.91 -12.68
C ASN A 6 -16.05 0.52 -12.89
N ASP A 7 -15.43 1.13 -11.88
CA ASP A 7 -14.80 2.46 -12.05
C ASP A 7 -13.64 2.40 -13.04
N LEU A 8 -12.84 1.33 -13.01
CA LEU A 8 -11.78 1.10 -13.98
C LEU A 8 -12.34 0.94 -15.40
N ILE A 9 -13.41 0.14 -15.59
CA ILE A 9 -14.06 -0.05 -16.90
C ILE A 9 -14.52 1.29 -17.50
N ARG A 10 -15.02 2.20 -16.65
CA ARG A 10 -15.48 3.53 -17.07
C ARG A 10 -14.33 4.46 -17.47
N CYS A 11 -13.09 4.19 -17.04
CA CYS A 11 -11.93 4.95 -17.48
C CYS A 11 -11.63 4.74 -18.97
N ARG A 12 -11.28 5.82 -19.67
CA ARG A 12 -10.96 5.80 -21.11
C ARG A 12 -9.92 4.74 -21.49
N ALA A 13 -8.92 4.50 -20.62
CA ALA A 13 -7.87 3.52 -20.83
C ALA A 13 -8.35 2.05 -20.86
N PHE A 14 -9.52 1.76 -20.29
CA PHE A 14 -10.05 0.41 -20.14
C PHE A 14 -11.43 0.22 -20.77
N ARG A 15 -11.95 1.21 -21.50
CA ARG A 15 -13.32 1.23 -22.05
C ARG A 15 -13.65 0.02 -22.94
N SER A 16 -12.66 -0.56 -23.61
CA SER A 16 -12.82 -1.77 -24.45
C SER A 16 -12.44 -3.07 -23.75
N LYS A 17 -12.03 -3.02 -22.47
CA LYS A 17 -11.60 -4.20 -21.73
C LYS A 17 -12.73 -4.82 -20.94
N ASN A 18 -12.78 -6.15 -20.93
CA ASN A 18 -13.67 -6.90 -20.04
C ASN A 18 -13.05 -7.06 -18.64
N ILE A 19 -13.84 -7.57 -17.70
CA ILE A 19 -13.42 -7.75 -16.30
C ILE A 19 -12.17 -8.65 -16.19
N GLN A 20 -12.08 -9.72 -16.98
CA GLN A 20 -10.93 -10.65 -16.93
C GLN A 20 -9.64 -9.96 -17.38
N GLN A 21 -9.71 -9.13 -18.42
CA GLN A 21 -8.58 -8.35 -18.90
C GLN A 21 -8.13 -7.29 -17.88
N ILE A 22 -9.07 -6.67 -17.15
CA ILE A 22 -8.75 -5.74 -16.08
C ILE A 22 -8.12 -6.47 -14.89
N LYS A 23 -8.68 -7.61 -14.46
CA LYS A 23 -8.08 -8.45 -13.42
C LYS A 23 -6.68 -8.90 -13.79
N LYS A 24 -6.47 -9.32 -15.04
CA LYS A 24 -5.13 -9.68 -15.55
C LYS A 24 -4.18 -8.49 -15.47
N TRP A 25 -4.61 -7.29 -15.86
CA TRP A 25 -3.80 -6.08 -15.72
C TRP A 25 -3.48 -5.76 -14.26
N LEU A 26 -4.47 -5.77 -13.37
CA LEU A 26 -4.30 -5.56 -11.93
C LEU A 26 -3.32 -6.59 -11.33
N TYR A 27 -3.43 -7.85 -11.71
CA TYR A 27 -2.52 -8.91 -11.29
C TYR A 27 -1.09 -8.63 -11.73
N HIS A 28 -0.85 -8.26 -12.99
CA HIS A 28 0.49 -7.94 -13.46
C HIS A 28 1.08 -6.70 -12.77
N CYS A 29 0.27 -5.68 -12.53
CA CYS A 29 0.69 -4.47 -11.82
C CYS A 29 0.95 -4.72 -10.32
N LYS A 30 0.13 -5.54 -9.66
CA LYS A 30 0.36 -5.96 -8.27
C LYS A 30 1.63 -6.80 -8.19
N LYS A 31 1.77 -7.81 -9.05
CA LYS A 31 2.98 -8.66 -9.14
C LYS A 31 4.25 -7.84 -9.40
N SER A 32 4.20 -6.79 -10.22
CA SER A 32 5.36 -5.93 -10.43
C SER A 32 5.64 -4.97 -9.28
N GLY A 33 4.72 -4.81 -8.33
CA GLY A 33 4.81 -3.87 -7.23
C GLY A 33 4.49 -2.43 -7.62
N ILE A 34 4.06 -2.14 -8.84
CA ILE A 34 3.69 -0.75 -9.21
C ILE A 34 2.33 -0.34 -8.63
N LEU A 35 1.49 -1.34 -8.32
CA LEU A 35 0.25 -1.17 -7.57
C LEU A 35 0.28 -2.03 -6.32
N PHE A 36 -0.39 -1.56 -5.27
CA PHE A 36 -0.72 -2.35 -4.10
C PHE A 36 -2.21 -2.20 -3.76
N PHE A 37 -2.77 -3.28 -3.27
CA PHE A 37 -4.10 -3.40 -2.67
C PHE A 37 -4.09 -4.72 -1.88
N GLU A 38 -4.80 -4.81 -0.76
CA GLU A 38 -4.72 -5.95 0.15
C GLU A 38 -5.36 -7.20 -0.48
N GLU A 39 -6.50 -7.01 -1.12
CA GLU A 39 -7.37 -8.06 -1.61
C GLU A 39 -6.72 -8.94 -2.69
N ASN A 40 -7.15 -10.20 -2.73
CA ASN A 40 -6.79 -11.11 -3.81
C ASN A 40 -7.49 -10.70 -5.11
N VAL A 41 -6.73 -10.51 -6.19
CA VAL A 41 -7.25 -10.06 -7.51
C VAL A 41 -8.36 -10.97 -8.03
N PHE A 42 -8.25 -12.27 -7.76
CA PHE A 42 -9.20 -13.26 -8.24
C PHE A 42 -10.55 -13.16 -7.52
N GLU A 43 -10.55 -12.70 -6.27
CA GLU A 43 -11.73 -12.54 -5.42
C GLU A 43 -12.46 -11.21 -5.63
N LEU A 44 -11.82 -10.23 -6.29
CA LEU A 44 -12.45 -8.95 -6.58
C LEU A 44 -13.71 -9.12 -7.46
N THR A 45 -14.84 -8.58 -7.03
CA THR A 45 -16.05 -8.50 -7.87
C THR A 45 -16.08 -7.17 -8.65
N SER A 46 -17.00 -7.05 -9.60
CA SER A 46 -17.16 -5.81 -10.38
C SER A 46 -17.50 -4.59 -9.53
N SER A 47 -18.23 -4.81 -8.43
CA SER A 47 -18.82 -3.76 -7.59
C SER A 47 -18.23 -3.66 -6.19
N THR A 48 -17.41 -4.63 -5.75
CA THR A 48 -16.74 -4.55 -4.44
C THR A 48 -15.67 -3.47 -4.49
N PRO A 49 -15.74 -2.45 -3.62
CA PRO A 49 -14.73 -1.41 -3.58
C PRO A 49 -13.51 -1.88 -2.78
N PHE A 50 -12.32 -1.53 -3.26
CA PHE A 50 -11.03 -1.83 -2.64
C PHE A 50 -10.09 -0.63 -2.66
N ASN A 51 -9.12 -0.61 -1.76
CA ASN A 51 -8.12 0.46 -1.71
C ASN A 51 -6.95 0.16 -2.63
N ILE A 52 -6.73 1.01 -3.63
CA ILE A 52 -5.58 0.93 -4.53
C ILE A 52 -4.56 2.04 -4.24
N TYR A 53 -3.28 1.67 -4.30
CA TYR A 53 -2.12 2.50 -4.06
C TYR A 53 -1.14 2.39 -5.23
N TYR A 54 -0.48 3.49 -5.60
CA TYR A 54 0.42 3.57 -6.76
C TYR A 54 1.84 3.87 -6.31
N ALA A 55 2.83 3.09 -6.73
CA ALA A 55 4.20 3.21 -6.21
C ALA A 55 4.81 4.61 -6.43
N LEU A 56 4.42 5.29 -7.51
CA LEU A 56 4.99 6.59 -7.89
C LEU A 56 4.26 7.79 -7.29
N SER A 57 3.07 7.59 -6.70
CA SER A 57 2.30 8.70 -6.12
C SER A 57 1.28 8.20 -5.11
N PRO A 58 1.14 8.87 -3.95
CA PRO A 58 0.08 8.57 -2.98
C PRO A 58 -1.34 8.94 -3.47
N TYR A 59 -1.48 9.32 -4.75
CA TYR A 59 -2.66 9.82 -5.46
C TYR A 59 -4.00 9.57 -4.76
N LYS A 60 -4.62 10.66 -4.28
CA LYS A 60 -5.99 10.72 -3.73
C LYS A 60 -6.31 9.61 -2.71
N SER A 61 -5.32 9.02 -2.05
CA SER A 61 -5.58 8.08 -0.98
C SER A 61 -5.93 8.86 0.27
N SER A 62 -7.19 8.79 0.68
CA SER A 62 -7.63 9.26 2.00
C SER A 62 -7.03 8.42 3.13
N ASP A 63 -6.62 7.20 2.81
CA ASP A 63 -6.03 6.26 3.76
C ASP A 63 -4.50 6.26 3.63
N ILE A 64 -3.83 6.68 4.70
CA ILE A 64 -2.38 6.65 4.85
C ILE A 64 -2.03 5.32 5.51
N ASN A 65 -1.56 4.37 4.70
CA ASN A 65 -1.13 3.07 5.19
C ASN A 65 0.02 2.55 4.31
N PRO A 66 -0.23 1.81 3.21
CA PRO A 66 0.87 1.18 2.50
C PRO A 66 1.74 2.19 1.77
N PHE A 67 3.05 2.05 1.93
CA PHE A 67 4.05 2.83 1.20
C PHE A 67 5.07 1.93 0.49
N PRO A 68 5.56 2.36 -0.69
CA PRO A 68 6.48 1.58 -1.50
C PRO A 68 7.94 1.92 -1.18
N ILE A 69 8.79 0.90 -1.24
CA ILE A 69 10.25 1.02 -1.27
C ILE A 69 10.74 0.41 -2.59
N PRO A 70 11.50 1.14 -3.43
CA PRO A 70 12.12 0.55 -4.61
C PRO A 70 13.03 -0.61 -4.22
N ILE A 71 12.92 -1.75 -4.89
CA ILE A 71 13.72 -2.96 -4.56
C ILE A 71 15.22 -2.70 -4.62
N LYS A 72 15.66 -1.85 -5.55
CA LYS A 72 17.06 -1.45 -5.67
C LYS A 72 17.61 -0.71 -4.45
N ASP A 73 16.74 -0.15 -3.62
CA ASP A 73 17.12 0.58 -2.41
C ASP A 73 16.90 -0.27 -1.16
N PHE A 74 16.29 -1.47 -1.29
CA PHE A 74 15.97 -2.33 -0.16
C PHE A 74 17.23 -2.85 0.52
N THR A 75 17.25 -2.74 1.84
CA THR A 75 18.37 -3.13 2.70
C THR A 75 17.80 -3.89 3.90
N LEU A 76 18.54 -4.89 4.38
CA LEU A 76 18.24 -5.59 5.62
C LEU A 76 19.10 -4.97 6.72
N PHE A 77 18.47 -4.64 7.85
CA PHE A 77 19.12 -4.07 9.01
C PHE A 77 19.06 -5.08 10.17
N ASP A 78 20.17 -5.21 10.89
CA ASP A 78 20.21 -6.00 12.14
C ASP A 78 19.71 -5.17 13.33
N ASP A 79 19.81 -3.84 13.22
CA ASP A 79 19.35 -2.88 14.23
C ASP A 79 17.92 -2.41 13.94
N LEU A 80 17.07 -2.47 14.96
CA LEU A 80 15.66 -2.09 14.83
C LEU A 80 15.51 -0.58 14.57
N ASP A 81 16.29 0.27 15.23
CA ASP A 81 16.15 1.71 15.06
C ASP A 81 16.55 2.13 13.63
N GLU A 82 17.59 1.52 13.06
CA GLU A 82 17.97 1.70 11.65
C GLU A 82 16.85 1.27 10.67
N ASP A 83 16.21 0.12 10.90
CA ASP A 83 15.07 -0.34 10.08
C ASP A 83 13.89 0.63 10.17
N LEU A 84 13.54 1.09 11.38
CA LEU A 84 12.45 2.05 11.56
C LEU A 84 12.77 3.41 10.92
N GLU A 85 14.02 3.87 10.98
CA GLU A 85 14.46 5.08 10.30
C GLU A 85 14.40 4.96 8.77
N PHE A 86 14.79 3.80 8.25
CA PHE A 86 14.68 3.48 6.83
C PHE A 86 13.22 3.49 6.37
N MET A 87 12.33 2.82 7.10
CA MET A 87 10.90 2.85 6.86
C MET A 87 10.33 4.29 6.90
N ARG A 88 10.71 5.07 7.91
CA ARG A 88 10.32 6.49 8.04
C ARG A 88 10.72 7.26 6.80
N HIS A 89 11.97 7.17 6.37
CA HIS A 89 12.47 7.91 5.20
C HIS A 89 11.59 7.71 3.97
N TYR A 90 11.26 6.46 3.63
CA TYR A 90 10.44 6.15 2.47
C TYR A 90 8.98 6.55 2.65
N PHE A 91 8.42 6.35 3.84
CA PHE A 91 7.08 6.80 4.17
C PHE A 91 6.92 8.32 3.99
N GLU A 92 7.81 9.10 4.60
CA GLU A 92 7.75 10.56 4.54
C GLU A 92 7.97 11.06 3.11
N LYS A 93 8.90 10.43 2.37
CA LYS A 93 9.16 10.73 0.96
C LYS A 93 7.96 10.45 0.08
N TYR A 94 7.23 9.36 0.31
CA TYR A 94 6.07 8.96 -0.47
C TYR A 94 4.84 9.82 -0.16
N TYR A 95 4.51 10.00 1.12
CA TYR A 95 3.32 10.74 1.55
C TYR A 95 3.53 12.25 1.67
N LYS A 96 4.78 12.74 1.60
CA LYS A 96 5.14 14.14 1.86
C LYS A 96 4.66 14.62 3.23
N LYS A 97 4.70 13.72 4.21
CA LYS A 97 4.25 13.95 5.59
C LYS A 97 5.35 13.52 6.55
N ARG A 98 5.68 14.39 7.51
CA ARG A 98 6.67 14.10 8.54
C ARG A 98 6.08 13.22 9.65
N VAL A 99 6.85 12.28 10.15
CA VAL A 99 6.57 11.43 11.30
C VAL A 99 7.64 11.72 12.36
N LEU A 100 7.20 12.13 13.55
CA LEU A 100 8.11 12.55 14.63
C LEU A 100 8.66 11.37 15.45
N ASP A 101 7.94 10.25 15.46
CA ASP A 101 8.28 9.08 16.27
C ASP A 101 8.33 7.81 15.42
N ASN A 102 9.50 7.17 15.39
CA ASN A 102 9.76 5.94 14.65
C ASN A 102 8.91 4.76 15.11
N ARG A 103 8.44 4.78 16.36
CA ARG A 103 7.56 3.73 16.92
C ARG A 103 6.24 3.59 16.17
N TYR A 104 5.86 4.59 15.38
CA TYR A 104 4.76 4.51 14.42
C TYR A 104 4.89 3.31 13.47
N PHE A 105 6.12 2.90 13.11
CA PHE A 105 6.38 1.84 12.15
C PHE A 105 6.40 0.43 12.75
N LEU A 106 6.40 0.28 14.09
CA LEU A 106 6.37 -1.02 14.78
C LEU A 106 5.12 -1.87 14.47
N PHE A 107 4.08 -1.25 13.90
CA PHE A 107 2.79 -1.87 13.62
C PHE A 107 2.62 -2.26 12.15
N TYR A 108 3.66 -2.05 11.33
CA TYR A 108 3.69 -2.54 9.97
C TYR A 108 4.05 -4.03 9.95
N GLU A 109 3.58 -4.73 8.93
CA GLU A 109 3.85 -6.15 8.74
C GLU A 109 5.35 -6.41 8.62
N THR A 110 5.83 -7.41 9.37
CA THR A 110 7.22 -7.90 9.28
C THR A 110 7.47 -8.61 7.95
N GLU A 111 6.42 -9.14 7.33
CA GLU A 111 6.45 -9.73 5.99
C GLU A 111 5.79 -8.76 4.99
N PRO A 112 6.55 -7.81 4.41
CA PRO A 112 6.00 -6.89 3.45
C PRO A 112 5.65 -7.59 2.14
N TYR A 113 4.79 -6.96 1.34
CA TYR A 113 4.48 -7.48 0.01
C TYR A 113 5.64 -7.21 -0.96
N VAL A 114 6.25 -8.27 -1.50
CA VAL A 114 7.40 -8.19 -2.41
C VAL A 114 6.95 -8.29 -3.87
N GLY A 115 7.01 -7.16 -4.59
CA GLY A 115 6.83 -7.10 -6.04
C GLY A 115 8.14 -7.29 -6.81
N ILE A 116 8.12 -7.11 -8.14
CA ILE A 116 9.35 -7.14 -8.96
C ILE A 116 10.18 -5.85 -8.85
N HIS A 117 9.53 -4.70 -8.72
CA HIS A 117 10.20 -3.40 -8.69
C HIS A 117 10.10 -2.67 -7.34
N TYR A 118 9.10 -3.01 -6.53
CA TYR A 118 8.84 -2.36 -5.25
C TYR A 118 8.43 -3.38 -4.19
N ILE A 119 8.83 -3.11 -2.97
CA ILE A 119 8.36 -3.75 -1.74
C ILE A 119 7.35 -2.81 -1.10
N TRP A 120 6.22 -3.34 -0.63
CA TRP A 120 5.19 -2.56 0.04
C TRP A 120 5.11 -2.95 1.50
N TYR A 121 5.42 -1.99 2.36
CA TYR A 121 5.11 -2.08 3.78
C TYR A 121 3.69 -1.60 4.00
N TYR A 122 2.91 -2.33 4.77
CA TYR A 122 1.55 -1.99 5.14
C TYR A 122 1.22 -2.53 6.53
N ARG A 123 0.18 -2.00 7.15
CA ARG A 123 -0.37 -2.52 8.42
C ARG A 123 -1.51 -3.49 8.11
N ALA A 124 -1.55 -4.70 8.69
CA ALA A 124 -2.73 -5.56 8.55
C ALA A 124 -3.95 -4.93 9.21
N THR A 125 -5.06 -4.95 8.47
CA THR A 125 -6.15 -4.01 8.67
C THR A 125 -7.18 -4.46 9.73
N LYS A 126 -6.92 -5.46 10.59
CA LYS A 126 -8.00 -6.01 11.44
C LYS A 126 -7.82 -6.22 12.94
N GLU A 127 -6.63 -6.22 13.53
CA GLU A 127 -6.53 -6.56 14.98
C GLU A 127 -5.65 -5.63 15.84
N ARG A 128 -4.84 -4.74 15.24
CA ARG A 128 -3.95 -3.84 16.01
C ARG A 128 -4.39 -2.37 16.06
N ASN A 129 -5.42 -1.98 15.30
CA ASN A 129 -5.91 -0.60 15.29
C ASN A 129 -6.60 -0.20 16.61
N ASP A 130 -7.21 -1.16 17.33
CA ASP A 130 -7.90 -0.91 18.60
C ASP A 130 -6.93 -0.51 19.72
N ILE A 131 -5.66 -0.92 19.63
CA ILE A 131 -4.60 -0.54 20.57
C ILE A 131 -4.16 0.94 20.34
N PHE A 132 -4.32 1.47 19.11
CA PHE A 132 -3.89 2.83 18.77
C PHE A 132 -4.94 3.91 19.01
N ALA A 133 -6.21 3.62 18.77
CA ALA A 133 -7.27 4.56 19.09
C ALA A 133 -7.28 4.92 20.60
N ALA A 134 -6.87 3.98 21.46
CA ALA A 134 -6.72 4.19 22.90
C ALA A 134 -5.41 4.90 23.32
N SER A 135 -4.44 5.08 22.43
CA SER A 135 -3.12 5.67 22.74
C SER A 135 -2.79 6.95 21.99
N THR A 136 -3.76 7.49 21.23
CA THR A 136 -3.64 8.79 20.54
C THR A 136 -4.71 9.82 20.93
N GLU A 137 -5.57 9.51 21.91
CA GLU A 137 -6.25 10.54 22.70
C GLU A 137 -5.33 10.93 23.87
N GLU A 138 -4.50 11.94 23.65
CA GLU A 138 -3.88 12.89 24.61
C GLU A 138 -2.58 13.44 24.02
N VAL A 139 -2.66 14.57 23.30
CA VAL A 139 -2.27 15.95 23.73
C VAL A 139 -2.82 16.94 22.70
#